data_AF-A0AAU2U5K3-F1
#
_entry.id   AF-A0AAU2U5K3-F1
#
_cell.length_a   1.000
_cell.length_b   1.000
_cell.length_c   1.000
_cell.angle_alpha   90.00
_cell.angle_beta   90.00
_cell.angle_gamma   90.00
#
_symmetry.space_group_name_H-M   'P 1'
#
loop_
_entity.id
_entity.type
_entity.pdbx_description
1 polymer ?
#
loop_
_entity_poly.entity_id
_entity_poly.type
_entity_poly.pdbx_seq_one_letter_code
_entity_poly.pdbx_strand_id
1 'polypeptide(L)'
;MKLRWLMTLGERTRPDAPTYAECPSPGEARAAALVDDCGQLFPILLNWRRQFGSELTAWAAQIEVDDLDHLPRYVTEDWGPDALRLDTVPGGYVVVSDYRDHEQPPTSALQLRAQRPALEVVPGSQS
;
A
#
# COMPACT_ATOMS: atom_id res chain seq x y z
N MET A 1 -17.82 -1.57 -20.66
CA MET A 1 -16.90 -1.72 -19.51
C MET A 1 -16.46 -0.34 -19.12
N LYS A 2 -16.77 0.08 -17.89
CA LYS A 2 -16.39 1.38 -17.34
C LYS A 2 -15.14 1.21 -16.47
N LEU A 3 -14.25 2.19 -16.49
CA LEU A 3 -13.13 2.24 -15.55
C LEU A 3 -13.66 2.57 -14.15
N ARG A 4 -13.36 1.70 -13.19
CA ARG A 4 -13.82 1.78 -11.80
C ARG A 4 -12.67 1.50 -10.85
N TRP A 5 -12.81 1.95 -9.61
CA TRP A 5 -11.88 1.64 -8.54
C TRP A 5 -12.33 0.39 -7.81
N LEU A 6 -11.48 -0.64 -7.84
CA LEU A 6 -11.59 -1.80 -6.98
C LEU A 6 -10.71 -1.55 -5.74
N MET A 7 -11.19 -1.94 -4.56
CA MET A 7 -10.40 -1.97 -3.34
C MET A 7 -10.67 -3.25 -2.56
N THR A 8 -9.63 -3.85 -1.97
CA THR A 8 -9.76 -4.97 -1.04
C THR A 8 -9.10 -4.70 0.29
N LEU A 9 -9.62 -5.37 1.32
CA LEU A 9 -9.00 -5.42 2.62
C LEU A 9 -7.77 -6.31 2.59
N GLY A 10 -6.59 -5.76 2.90
CA GLY A 10 -5.39 -6.54 3.13
C GLY A 10 -5.47 -7.31 4.46
N GLU A 11 -4.90 -8.51 4.48
CA GLU A 11 -4.87 -9.35 5.69
C GLU A 11 -3.44 -9.56 6.19
N ARG A 12 -3.24 -9.38 7.50
CA ARG A 12 -1.97 -9.72 8.14
C ARG A 12 -1.96 -11.23 8.35
N THR A 13 -1.30 -11.93 7.45
CA THR A 13 -1.17 -13.40 7.52
C THR A 13 -0.16 -13.84 8.59
N ARG A 14 0.73 -12.94 9.04
CA ARG A 14 1.71 -13.20 10.12
C ARG A 14 1.90 -11.98 11.04
N PRO A 15 1.89 -12.16 12.37
CA PRO A 15 2.13 -11.07 13.32
C PRO A 15 3.57 -10.49 13.26
N ASP A 16 4.50 -11.23 12.69
CA ASP A 16 5.96 -11.06 12.69
C ASP A 16 6.56 -10.60 11.34
N ALA A 17 5.72 -10.44 10.30
CA ALA A 17 6.09 -9.85 8.99
C ALA A 17 5.37 -8.48 8.81
N PRO A 18 5.74 -7.65 7.80
CA PRO A 18 5.92 -6.19 7.87
C PRO A 18 4.72 -5.41 8.45
N THR A 19 4.94 -4.13 8.81
CA THR A 19 3.94 -3.22 9.40
C THR A 19 2.59 -3.16 8.66
N TYR A 20 2.52 -3.63 7.41
CA TYR A 20 1.37 -3.59 6.51
C TYR A 20 0.84 -4.98 6.16
N ALA A 21 -0.45 -5.07 5.84
CA ALA A 21 -1.11 -6.32 5.50
C ALA A 21 -0.79 -6.77 4.05
N GLU A 22 -0.77 -8.08 3.79
CA GLU A 22 -0.53 -8.62 2.45
C GLU A 22 -1.67 -8.24 1.49
N CYS A 23 -1.36 -8.17 0.19
CA CYS A 23 -2.34 -7.89 -0.86
C CYS A 23 -3.05 -9.18 -1.26
N PRO A 24 -4.33 -9.38 -0.92
CA PRO A 24 -5.04 -10.58 -1.31
C PRO A 24 -5.49 -10.48 -2.77
N SER A 25 -5.61 -11.63 -3.40
CA SER A 25 -6.42 -11.81 -4.59
C SER A 25 -7.83 -11.23 -4.35
N PRO A 26 -8.40 -10.42 -5.25
CA PRO A 26 -9.76 -9.90 -5.09
C PRO A 26 -10.85 -10.91 -4.77
N GLY A 27 -10.77 -12.11 -5.35
CA GLY A 27 -11.73 -13.19 -5.09
C GLY A 27 -11.55 -13.87 -3.72
N GLU A 28 -10.44 -13.61 -3.03
CA GLU A 28 -10.09 -14.21 -1.74
C GLU A 28 -10.14 -13.20 -0.58
N ALA A 29 -10.29 -11.91 -0.91
CA ALA A 29 -10.36 -10.85 0.07
C ALA A 29 -11.61 -10.97 0.94
N ARG A 30 -11.43 -10.86 2.25
CA ARG A 30 -12.55 -10.84 3.22
C ARG A 30 -13.52 -9.69 3.01
N ALA A 31 -13.06 -8.59 2.41
CA ALA A 31 -13.91 -7.50 1.97
C ALA A 31 -13.37 -6.88 0.69
N ALA A 32 -14.29 -6.54 -0.22
CA ALA A 32 -14.00 -5.85 -1.47
C ALA A 32 -15.03 -4.73 -1.71
N ALA A 33 -14.62 -3.70 -2.44
CA ALA A 33 -15.47 -2.59 -2.85
C ALA A 33 -15.18 -2.21 -4.29
N LEU A 34 -16.23 -1.95 -5.06
CA LEU A 34 -16.15 -1.45 -6.43
C LEU A 34 -16.90 -0.13 -6.53
N VAL A 35 -16.21 0.95 -6.89
CA VAL A 35 -16.75 2.31 -6.89
C VAL A 35 -16.36 3.06 -8.16
N ASP A 36 -17.08 4.14 -8.47
CA ASP A 36 -16.82 4.93 -9.67
C ASP A 36 -15.67 5.93 -9.47
N ASP A 37 -15.47 6.41 -8.25
CA ASP A 37 -14.49 7.45 -7.91
C ASP A 37 -13.60 7.06 -6.74
N CYS A 38 -12.32 7.43 -6.80
CA CYS A 38 -11.32 7.11 -5.77
C CYS A 38 -11.72 7.68 -4.39
N GLY A 39 -12.36 8.86 -4.36
CA GLY A 39 -12.84 9.50 -3.15
C GLY A 39 -13.85 8.67 -2.37
N GLN A 40 -14.56 7.75 -3.03
CA GLN A 40 -15.53 6.85 -2.40
C GLN A 40 -14.87 5.72 -1.61
N LEU A 41 -13.58 5.44 -1.83
CA LEU A 41 -12.83 4.41 -1.10
C LEU A 41 -12.59 4.80 0.36
N PHE A 42 -12.30 6.06 0.64
CA PHE A 42 -12.00 6.54 2.00
C PHE A 42 -13.13 6.32 3.02
N PRO A 43 -14.40 6.71 2.76
CA PRO A 43 -15.49 6.43 3.70
C PRO A 43 -15.74 4.93 3.88
N ILE A 44 -15.52 4.11 2.84
CA ILE A 44 -15.62 2.64 2.93
C ILE A 44 -14.51 2.10 3.84
N LEU A 45 -13.27 2.54 3.66
CA LEU A 45 -12.13 2.15 4.48
C LEU A 45 -12.33 2.55 5.95
N LEU A 46 -12.88 3.73 6.21
CA LEU A 46 -13.24 4.16 7.57
C LEU A 46 -14.36 3.31 8.18
N ASN A 47 -15.31 2.82 7.37
CA ASN A 47 -16.33 1.89 7.83
C ASN A 47 -15.72 0.51 8.16
N TRP A 48 -14.84 -0.01 7.29
CA TRP A 48 -14.09 -1.23 7.52
C TRP A 48 -13.27 -1.16 8.80
N ARG A 49 -12.66 -0.01 9.12
CA ARG A 49 -11.93 0.21 10.38
C ARG A 49 -12.77 -0.06 11.63
N ARG A 50 -14.09 0.21 11.58
CA ARG A 50 -14.99 -0.07 12.70
C ARG A 50 -15.35 -1.55 12.80
N GLN A 51 -15.29 -2.28 11.69
CA GLN A 51 -15.71 -3.68 11.60
C GLN A 51 -14.56 -4.66 11.80
N PHE A 52 -13.38 -4.34 11.29
CA PHE A 52 -12.25 -5.26 11.19
C PHE A 52 -11.05 -4.86 12.06
N GLY A 53 -11.04 -3.66 12.65
CA GLY A 53 -9.99 -3.21 13.55
C GLY A 53 -9.44 -1.83 13.18
N SER A 54 -8.74 -1.19 14.12
CA SER A 54 -8.31 0.21 13.99
C SER A 54 -7.14 0.45 13.04
N GLU A 55 -6.37 -0.61 12.74
CA GLU A 55 -5.18 -0.62 11.90
C GLU A 55 -5.43 -1.57 10.72
N LEU A 56 -5.84 -1.01 9.59
CA LEU A 56 -6.10 -1.73 8.35
C LEU A 56 -5.21 -1.21 7.25
N THR A 57 -4.79 -2.14 6.39
CA THR A 57 -4.25 -1.86 5.06
C THR A 57 -5.29 -2.29 4.06
N ALA A 58 -5.52 -1.48 3.03
CA ALA A 58 -6.32 -1.84 1.86
C ALA A 58 -5.51 -1.60 0.58
N TRP A 59 -5.85 -2.34 -0.46
CA TRP A 59 -5.20 -2.31 -1.77
C TRP A 59 -6.23 -1.88 -2.79
N ALA A 60 -5.89 -0.95 -3.68
CA ALA A 60 -6.84 -0.41 -4.64
C ALA A 60 -6.21 -0.17 -6.02
N ALA A 61 -6.95 -0.42 -7.08
CA ALA A 61 -6.52 -0.15 -8.46
C ALA A 61 -7.70 0.23 -9.35
N GLN A 62 -7.40 0.91 -10.45
CA GLN A 62 -8.38 1.14 -11.51
C GLN A 62 -8.46 -0.10 -12.40
N ILE A 63 -9.68 -0.59 -12.60
CA ILE A 63 -9.97 -1.75 -13.43
C ILE A 63 -11.16 -1.48 -14.34
N GLU A 64 -11.17 -2.11 -15.51
CA GLU A 64 -12.32 -2.11 -16.40
C GLU A 64 -13.27 -3.24 -16.01
N VAL A 65 -14.15 -2.99 -15.04
CA VAL A 65 -15.16 -3.97 -14.63
C VAL A 65 -16.46 -3.27 -14.24
N ASP A 66 -17.56 -3.96 -14.47
CA ASP A 66 -18.90 -3.48 -14.11
C ASP A 66 -19.47 -4.19 -12.87
N ASP A 67 -18.88 -5.31 -12.44
CA ASP A 67 -19.37 -6.17 -11.36
C ASP A 67 -18.23 -6.96 -10.65
N LEU A 68 -18.38 -7.19 -9.35
CA LEU A 68 -17.44 -7.95 -8.53
C LEU A 68 -17.55 -9.47 -8.74
N ASP A 69 -18.72 -9.99 -9.13
CA ASP A 69 -18.88 -11.44 -9.35
C ASP A 69 -18.19 -11.91 -10.64
N HIS A 70 -17.79 -10.96 -11.49
CA HIS A 70 -17.21 -11.22 -12.82
C HIS A 70 -15.89 -10.47 -13.02
N LEU A 71 -15.01 -10.50 -12.01
CA LEU A 71 -13.67 -9.91 -12.12
C LEU A 71 -12.84 -10.62 -13.20
N PRO A 72 -12.14 -9.86 -14.07
CA PRO A 72 -11.22 -10.44 -15.02
C PRO A 72 -10.10 -11.22 -14.34
N ARG A 73 -9.66 -12.32 -14.95
CA ARG A 73 -8.62 -13.20 -14.38
C ARG A 73 -7.33 -12.47 -14.02
N TYR A 74 -6.93 -11.49 -14.83
CA TYR A 74 -5.73 -10.70 -14.56
C TYR A 74 -5.84 -9.91 -13.24
N VAL A 75 -7.04 -9.42 -12.91
CA VAL A 75 -7.33 -8.71 -11.64
C VAL A 75 -7.34 -9.68 -10.47
N THR A 76 -7.86 -10.90 -10.67
CA THR A 76 -7.93 -11.90 -9.59
C THR A 76 -6.58 -12.49 -9.21
N GLU A 77 -5.59 -12.47 -10.13
CA GLU A 77 -4.27 -13.06 -9.90
C GLU A 77 -3.21 -12.02 -9.48
N ASP A 78 -3.32 -10.76 -9.94
CA ASP A 78 -2.43 -9.66 -9.57
C ASP A 78 -3.14 -8.29 -9.71
N TRP A 79 -2.83 -7.35 -8.83
CA TRP A 79 -3.39 -5.99 -8.83
C TRP A 79 -2.77 -5.07 -9.89
N GLY A 80 -1.70 -5.51 -10.53
CA GLY A 80 -1.00 -4.76 -11.56
C GLY A 80 -0.13 -3.63 -11.00
N PRO A 81 0.63 -2.94 -11.86
CA PRO A 81 1.72 -2.05 -11.46
C PRO A 81 1.30 -0.64 -11.01
N ASP A 82 0.01 -0.39 -10.84
CA ASP A 82 -0.54 0.91 -10.43
C ASP A 82 -1.42 0.78 -9.17
N ALA A 83 -1.24 -0.30 -8.41
CA ALA A 83 -1.97 -0.53 -7.17
C ALA A 83 -1.56 0.48 -6.08
N LEU A 84 -2.55 1.15 -5.50
CA LEU A 84 -2.40 1.99 -4.33
C LEU A 84 -2.54 1.16 -3.06
N ARG A 85 -1.65 1.41 -2.09
CA ARG A 85 -1.83 0.97 -0.71
C ARG A 85 -2.44 2.09 0.11
N LEU A 86 -3.47 1.75 0.90
CA LEU A 86 -4.22 2.65 1.76
C LEU A 86 -4.12 2.15 3.20
N ASP A 87 -3.42 2.88 4.07
CA ASP A 87 -3.24 2.49 5.47
C ASP A 87 -4.01 3.43 6.40
N THR A 88 -4.84 2.87 7.28
CA THR A 88 -5.48 3.66 8.34
C THR A 88 -4.50 3.87 9.48
N VAL A 89 -4.35 5.11 9.93
CA VAL A 89 -3.50 5.45 11.08
C VAL A 89 -4.32 6.03 12.24
N PRO A 90 -3.78 6.01 13.48
CA PRO A 90 -4.40 6.70 14.61
C PRO A 90 -4.76 8.15 14.28
N GLY A 91 -5.90 8.62 14.78
CA GLY A 91 -6.45 9.94 14.46
C GLY A 91 -7.38 9.96 13.23
N GLY A 92 -7.54 8.85 12.52
CA GLY A 92 -8.50 8.73 11.41
C GLY A 92 -7.97 9.21 10.06
N TYR A 93 -6.67 9.46 9.96
CA TYR A 93 -6.01 9.74 8.70
C TYR A 93 -5.80 8.44 7.90
N VAL A 94 -5.66 8.59 6.59
CA VAL A 94 -5.33 7.52 5.66
C VAL A 94 -4.04 7.91 4.94
N VAL A 95 -3.04 7.04 4.98
CA VAL A 95 -1.81 7.17 4.19
C VAL A 95 -2.02 6.48 2.86
N VAL A 96 -1.67 7.16 1.77
CA VAL A 96 -1.72 6.62 0.41
C VAL A 96 -0.29 6.52 -0.12
N SER A 97 0.11 5.33 -0.55
CA SER A 97 1.46 5.07 -1.08
C SER A 97 1.41 4.18 -2.32
N ASP A 98 2.39 4.33 -3.21
CA ASP A 98 2.61 3.37 -4.30
C ASP A 98 3.08 2.04 -3.69
N TYR A 99 2.58 0.90 -4.18
CA TYR A 99 3.03 -0.40 -3.69
C TYR A 99 4.52 -0.65 -3.94
N ARG A 100 5.11 -0.02 -4.97
CA ARG A 100 6.55 -0.11 -5.34
C ARG A 100 7.47 0.64 -4.40
N ASP A 101 6.96 1.64 -3.67
CA ASP A 101 7.77 2.43 -2.74
C ASP A 101 8.28 1.61 -1.53
N HIS A 102 7.87 0.33 -1.44
CA HIS A 102 8.21 -0.57 -0.33
C HIS A 102 9.04 -1.79 -0.73
N GLU A 103 9.56 -1.86 -1.95
CA GLU A 103 10.75 -2.68 -2.17
C GLU A 103 11.83 -2.17 -1.20
N GLN A 104 12.07 -2.92 -0.11
CA GLN A 104 13.15 -2.60 0.80
C GLN A 104 14.41 -2.42 -0.06
N PRO A 105 15.12 -1.28 0.03
CA PRO A 105 16.38 -1.16 -0.68
C PRO A 105 17.23 -2.37 -0.28
N PRO A 106 17.84 -3.08 -1.25
CA PRO A 106 18.63 -4.27 -0.94
C PRO A 106 19.60 -3.91 0.18
N THR A 107 19.72 -4.77 1.19
CA THR A 107 20.46 -4.53 2.45
C THR A 107 21.89 -4.02 2.21
N SER A 108 22.44 -4.27 1.02
CA SER A 108 23.68 -3.73 0.46
C SER A 108 23.75 -2.19 0.41
N ALA A 109 22.63 -1.49 0.23
CA ALA A 109 22.57 -0.04 0.08
C ALA A 109 22.75 0.71 1.42
N LEU A 110 22.39 0.08 2.55
CA LEU A 110 22.62 0.64 3.88
C LEU A 110 24.10 0.56 4.32
N GLN A 111 24.87 -0.39 3.79
CA GLN A 111 26.31 -0.46 4.05
C GLN A 111 27.11 0.62 3.30
N LEU A 112 26.70 1.03 2.09
CA LEU A 112 27.42 2.07 1.35
C LEU A 112 27.28 3.47 1.96
N ARG A 113 26.17 3.78 2.64
CA ARG A 113 26.00 5.09 3.32
C ARG A 113 26.81 5.21 4.61
N ALA A 114 27.17 4.10 5.25
CA ALA A 114 28.00 4.09 6.46
C ALA A 114 29.52 4.24 6.16
N GLN A 115 29.93 4.28 4.89
CA GLN A 115 31.34 4.42 4.48
C GLN A 115 31.65 5.76 3.78
N ARG A 116 30.99 6.86 4.16
CA ARG A 116 31.55 8.19 3.85
C ARG A 116 32.77 8.41 4.75
N PRO A 117 33.99 8.60 4.19
CA PRO A 117 35.11 9.04 5.00
C PRO A 117 34.78 10.41 5.59
N ALA A 118 35.08 10.60 6.87
CA ALA A 118 35.05 11.90 7.50
C ALA A 118 35.89 12.88 6.66
N LEU A 119 35.28 14.00 6.27
CA LEU A 119 35.99 15.13 5.69
C LEU A 119 37.16 15.49 6.63
N GLU A 120 38.39 15.33 6.15
CA GLU A 120 39.56 15.86 6.82
C GLU A 120 39.38 17.36 7.01
N VAL A 121 39.46 17.77 8.28
CA VAL A 121 39.47 19.15 8.74
C VAL A 121 40.67 19.85 8.11
N VAL A 122 40.44 20.81 7.22
CA VAL A 122 41.48 21.75 6.77
C VAL A 122 41.80 22.68 7.93
N PRO A 123 43.02 22.68 8.49
CA PRO A 123 43.36 23.62 9.54
C PRO A 123 43.56 25.02 8.95
N GLY A 124 43.00 25.98 9.66
CA GLY A 124 42.84 27.37 9.25
C GLY A 124 44.13 28.09 8.89
N SER A 125 43.95 29.03 7.96
CA SER A 125 44.81 30.18 7.75
C SER A 125 45.02 30.93 9.07
N GLN A 126 46.27 30.97 9.53
CA GLN A 126 46.73 32.03 10.42
C GLN A 126 47.53 33.04 9.59
N SER A 127 47.23 34.30 9.91
CA SER A 127 47.72 35.60 9.43
C SER A 127 49.19 35.67 9.03
#